data_AF-R5CMX1-F1
#
_entry.id   AF-R5CMX1-F1
#
_cell.length_a   1.000
_cell.length_b   1.000
_cell.length_c   1.000
_cell.angle_alpha   90.00
_cell.angle_beta   90.00
_cell.angle_gamma   90.00
#
_symmetry.space_group_name_H-M   'P 1'
#
loop_
_entity.id
_entity.type
_entity.pdbx_description
1 polymer ?
#
loop_
_entity_poly.entity_id
_entity_poly.type
_entity_poly.pdbx_seq_one_letter_code
_entity_poly.pdbx_strand_id
1 'polypeptide(L)'
;MKKNSVIIKTVLSMIVVSFLIQLSSCDKKQIRLSYYERPSYLITYSKNEIVIKSSKKKEAEHFFYKNGEYFNSKDSTLFFSVIKDTIVSIRNKEITFKMEIEKENNGLFKTTRFLLHNPGPKFSYSIYYYDSKYQISKIIENDLIICK
;
A
#
# COMPACT_ATOMS: atom_id res chain seq x y z
N MET A 1 -34.94 -66.91 -7.66
CA MET A 1 -33.73 -66.18 -8.11
C MET A 1 -33.99 -64.78 -8.74
N LYS A 2 -35.21 -64.42 -9.18
CA LYS A 2 -35.49 -63.09 -9.79
C LYS A 2 -35.49 -61.89 -8.81
N LYS A 3 -35.84 -62.07 -7.54
CA LYS A 3 -35.94 -60.97 -6.54
C LYS A 3 -34.60 -60.31 -6.23
N ASN A 4 -33.52 -61.08 -6.10
CA ASN A 4 -32.18 -60.55 -5.79
C ASN A 4 -31.61 -59.71 -6.94
N SER A 5 -31.90 -60.06 -8.20
CA SER A 5 -31.43 -59.30 -9.37
C SER A 5 -32.08 -57.90 -9.47
N VAL A 6 -33.36 -57.78 -9.08
CA VAL A 6 -34.09 -56.50 -9.05
C VAL A 6 -33.53 -55.58 -7.97
N ILE A 7 -33.27 -56.12 -6.77
CA ILE A 7 -32.70 -55.38 -5.64
C ILE A 7 -31.27 -54.89 -5.96
N ILE A 8 -30.45 -55.72 -6.61
CA ILE A 8 -29.09 -55.31 -7.02
C ILE A 8 -29.15 -54.19 -8.08
N LYS A 9 -30.07 -54.27 -9.05
CA LYS A 9 -30.25 -53.22 -10.07
C LYS A 9 -30.72 -51.89 -9.49
N THR A 10 -31.64 -51.91 -8.51
CA THR A 10 -32.13 -50.68 -7.88
C THR A 10 -31.08 -50.04 -6.98
N VAL A 11 -30.29 -50.84 -6.26
CA VAL A 11 -29.16 -50.34 -5.45
C VAL A 11 -28.05 -49.76 -6.32
N LEU A 12 -27.67 -50.44 -7.42
CA LEU A 12 -26.71 -49.88 -8.38
C LEU A 12 -27.20 -48.56 -8.98
N SER A 13 -28.48 -48.48 -9.34
CA SER A 13 -29.08 -47.27 -9.90
C SER A 13 -29.06 -46.11 -8.91
N MET A 14 -29.32 -46.35 -7.61
CA MET A 14 -29.21 -45.31 -6.58
C MET A 14 -27.77 -44.83 -6.38
N ILE A 15 -26.80 -45.75 -6.40
CA ILE A 15 -25.37 -45.40 -6.26
C ILE A 15 -24.92 -44.51 -7.43
N VAL A 16 -25.30 -44.86 -8.67
CA VAL A 16 -24.94 -44.07 -9.86
C VAL A 16 -25.56 -42.67 -9.81
N VAL A 17 -26.82 -42.54 -9.41
CA VAL A 17 -27.48 -41.23 -9.27
C VAL A 17 -26.82 -40.38 -8.18
N SER A 18 -26.44 -40.98 -7.04
CA SER A 18 -25.74 -40.27 -5.97
C SER A 18 -24.34 -39.75 -6.38
N PHE A 19 -23.62 -40.52 -7.20
CA PHE A 19 -22.32 -40.11 -7.76
C PHE A 19 -22.46 -38.96 -8.78
N LEU A 20 -23.52 -38.97 -9.59
CA LEU A 20 -23.77 -37.91 -10.56
C LEU A 20 -24.13 -36.56 -9.90
N ILE A 21 -24.77 -36.60 -8.72
CA ILE A 21 -25.10 -35.39 -7.95
C ILE A 21 -23.85 -34.77 -7.29
N GLN A 22 -22.84 -35.57 -6.96
CA GLN A 22 -21.58 -35.05 -6.39
C GLN A 22 -20.70 -34.37 -7.44
N LEU A 23 -20.79 -34.78 -8.72
CA LEU A 23 -20.02 -34.18 -9.82
C LEU A 23 -20.62 -32.87 -10.35
N SER A 24 -21.87 -32.52 -9.96
CA SER A 24 -22.51 -31.26 -10.34
C SER A 24 -22.26 -30.11 -9.36
N SER A 25 -21.38 -30.30 -8.37
CA SER A 25 -20.87 -29.22 -7.51
C SER A 25 -20.01 -28.27 -8.34
N CYS A 26 -20.68 -27.32 -8.99
CA CYS A 26 -20.09 -26.26 -9.77
C CYS A 26 -19.57 -25.21 -8.78
N ASP A 27 -18.38 -25.44 -8.23
CA ASP A 27 -17.65 -24.43 -7.46
C ASP A 27 -17.30 -23.27 -8.39
N LYS A 28 -18.22 -22.32 -8.53
CA LYS A 28 -17.99 -21.09 -9.27
C LYS A 28 -16.93 -20.28 -8.55
N LYS A 29 -15.68 -20.46 -8.97
CA LYS A 29 -14.54 -19.65 -8.52
C LYS A 29 -14.73 -18.21 -9.02
N GLN A 30 -15.35 -17.37 -8.19
CA GLN A 30 -15.50 -15.96 -8.50
C GLN A 30 -14.18 -15.24 -8.22
N ILE A 31 -13.47 -14.90 -9.29
CA ILE A 31 -12.28 -14.03 -9.21
C ILE A 31 -12.77 -12.60 -9.43
N ARG A 32 -12.65 -11.76 -8.41
CA ARG A 32 -12.93 -10.34 -8.53
C ARG A 32 -11.64 -9.63 -8.93
N LEU A 33 -11.61 -9.06 -10.13
CA LEU A 33 -10.53 -8.18 -10.57
C LEU A 33 -10.85 -6.75 -10.13
N SER A 34 -9.85 -6.06 -9.59
CA SER A 34 -9.92 -4.63 -9.28
C SER A 34 -9.02 -3.85 -10.23
N TYR A 35 -9.51 -2.73 -10.75
CA TYR A 35 -8.68 -1.81 -11.52
C TYR A 35 -7.74 -1.05 -10.58
N TYR A 36 -6.44 -1.10 -10.84
CA TYR A 36 -5.45 -0.31 -10.12
C TYR A 36 -5.29 1.05 -10.79
N GLU A 37 -5.90 2.08 -10.21
CA GLU A 37 -5.69 3.45 -10.64
C GLU A 37 -4.45 4.03 -9.94
N ARG A 38 -3.59 4.72 -10.71
CA ARG A 38 -2.45 5.43 -10.12
C ARG A 38 -2.97 6.64 -9.32
N PRO A 39 -2.45 6.88 -8.11
CA PRO A 39 -2.84 8.07 -7.36
C PRO A 39 -2.46 9.34 -8.12
N SER A 40 -3.37 10.30 -8.13
CA SER A 40 -3.11 11.68 -8.56
C SER A 40 -2.98 12.57 -7.33
N TYR A 41 -2.23 13.66 -7.46
CA TYR A 41 -1.92 14.55 -6.35
C TYR A 41 -2.24 16.00 -6.72
N LEU A 42 -2.94 16.68 -5.82
CA LEU A 42 -3.04 18.14 -5.82
C LEU A 42 -2.07 18.68 -4.77
N ILE A 43 -1.12 19.49 -5.21
CA ILE A 43 -0.10 20.09 -4.35
C ILE A 43 -0.32 21.60 -4.31
N THR A 44 -0.54 22.13 -3.12
CA THR A 44 -0.72 23.56 -2.87
C THR A 44 0.47 24.09 -2.12
N TYR A 45 1.08 25.16 -2.66
CA TYR A 45 2.20 25.85 -2.04
C TYR A 45 1.74 27.18 -1.47
N SER A 46 2.10 27.43 -0.23
CA SER A 46 1.95 28.74 0.42
C SER A 46 3.27 29.15 1.06
N LYS A 47 3.34 30.39 1.56
CA LYS A 47 4.56 30.95 2.15
C LYS A 47 5.15 30.05 3.26
N ASN A 48 4.30 29.44 4.08
CA ASN A 48 4.71 28.70 5.27
C ASN A 48 4.22 27.26 5.28
N GLU A 49 3.62 26.77 4.20
CA GLU A 49 3.00 25.45 4.18
C GLU A 49 3.02 24.82 2.79
N ILE A 50 3.26 23.52 2.74
CA ILE A 50 2.97 22.66 1.59
C ILE A 50 1.82 21.73 1.99
N VAL A 51 0.80 21.65 1.14
CA VAL A 51 -0.34 20.74 1.32
C VAL A 51 -0.39 19.77 0.16
N ILE A 52 -0.44 18.48 0.46
CA ILE A 52 -0.48 17.41 -0.53
C ILE A 52 -1.76 16.60 -0.33
N LYS A 53 -2.65 16.61 -1.34
CA LYS A 53 -3.87 15.80 -1.35
C LYS A 53 -3.78 14.71 -2.41
N SER A 54 -3.77 13.44 -1.97
CA SER A 54 -3.82 12.27 -2.85
C SER A 54 -5.26 11.90 -3.18
N SER A 55 -5.55 11.50 -4.43
CA SER A 55 -6.86 10.98 -4.82
C SER A 55 -7.26 9.70 -4.08
N LYS A 56 -6.27 8.95 -3.55
CA LYS A 56 -6.49 7.73 -2.77
C LYS A 56 -6.71 7.98 -1.27
N LYS A 57 -6.42 9.18 -0.75
CA LYS A 57 -6.53 9.50 0.68
C LYS A 57 -7.63 10.53 0.91
N LYS A 58 -8.42 10.35 1.98
CA LYS A 58 -9.45 11.32 2.36
C LYS A 58 -8.84 12.63 2.89
N GLU A 59 -7.81 12.50 3.70
CA GLU A 59 -7.14 13.62 4.37
C GLU A 59 -5.93 14.08 3.54
N ALA A 60 -5.68 15.39 3.55
CA ALA A 60 -4.47 15.96 2.99
C ALA A 60 -3.31 15.85 4.01
N GLU A 61 -2.10 15.70 3.50
CA GLU A 61 -0.88 15.80 4.31
C GLU A 61 -0.43 17.27 4.31
N HIS A 62 -0.23 17.82 5.51
CA HIS A 62 0.18 19.20 5.73
C HIS A 62 1.61 19.25 6.23
N PHE A 63 2.39 20.20 5.71
CA PHE A 63 3.78 20.38 6.08
C PHE A 63 4.06 21.85 6.37
N PHE A 64 4.44 22.20 7.60
CA PHE A 64 4.75 23.57 7.97
C PHE A 64 6.23 23.89 7.80
N TYR A 65 6.53 25.12 7.41
CA TYR A 65 7.88 25.62 7.23
C TYR A 65 8.47 26.12 8.55
N LYS A 66 9.69 25.71 8.86
CA LYS A 66 10.46 26.19 10.01
C LYS A 66 11.95 26.11 9.72
N ASN A 67 12.68 27.18 9.98
CA ASN A 67 14.16 27.21 9.90
C ASN A 67 14.76 26.73 8.56
N GLY A 68 14.13 27.01 7.43
CA GLY A 68 14.65 26.58 6.13
C GLY A 68 14.11 25.24 5.62
N GLU A 69 13.34 24.51 6.43
CA GLU A 69 12.90 23.14 6.17
C GLU A 69 11.40 22.95 6.40
N TYR A 70 10.85 21.83 5.93
CA TYR A 70 9.43 21.50 6.13
C TYR A 70 9.25 20.26 7.00
N PHE A 71 8.32 20.38 7.95
CA PHE A 71 8.01 19.37 8.95
C PHE A 71 6.56 18.93 8.79
N ASN A 72 6.28 17.64 8.98
CA ASN A 72 4.92 17.12 8.96
C ASN A 72 4.11 17.73 10.10
N SER A 73 2.95 18.32 9.80
CA SER A 73 2.13 19.01 10.79
C SER A 73 1.52 18.10 11.85
N LYS A 74 1.41 16.78 11.59
CA LYS A 74 0.81 15.82 12.52
C LYS A 74 1.74 15.44 13.66
N ASP A 75 3.02 15.26 13.37
CA ASP A 75 4.00 14.72 14.34
C ASP A 75 5.26 15.58 14.46
N SER A 76 5.33 16.71 13.76
CA SER A 76 6.49 17.62 13.73
C SER A 76 7.79 16.97 13.25
N THR A 77 7.70 15.84 12.53
CA THR A 77 8.89 15.18 11.97
C THR A 77 9.39 15.93 10.75
N LEU A 78 10.70 16.15 10.66
CA LEU A 78 11.34 16.70 9.45
C LEU A 78 10.99 15.82 8.24
N PHE A 79 10.48 16.44 7.18
CA PHE A 79 10.02 15.71 6.00
C PHE A 79 10.71 16.15 4.72
N PHE A 80 10.84 17.46 4.49
CA PHE A 80 11.62 17.97 3.37
C PHE A 80 12.77 18.82 3.88
N SER A 81 13.98 18.47 3.46
CA SER A 81 15.20 19.26 3.69
C SER A 81 16.00 19.39 2.40
N VAL A 82 16.60 20.55 2.22
CA VAL A 82 17.63 20.83 1.19
C VAL A 82 18.99 21.15 1.80
N ILE A 83 19.11 21.10 3.14
CA ILE A 83 20.29 21.55 3.89
C ILE A 83 21.29 20.41 4.06
N LYS A 84 20.81 19.25 4.52
CA LYS A 84 21.65 18.09 4.81
C LYS A 84 20.87 16.79 4.68
N ASP A 85 21.61 15.73 4.36
CA ASP A 85 21.06 14.38 4.42
C ASP A 85 20.67 14.06 5.87
N THR A 86 19.48 13.47 6.04
CA THR A 86 18.92 13.21 7.36
C THR A 86 18.23 11.86 7.41
N ILE A 87 18.46 11.13 8.50
CA ILE A 87 17.76 9.88 8.80
C ILE A 87 16.93 10.07 10.07
N VAL A 88 15.63 9.82 9.98
CA VAL A 88 14.71 9.87 11.13
C VAL A 88 14.07 8.51 11.35
N SER A 89 14.05 8.04 12.59
CA SER A 89 13.30 6.83 12.98
C SER A 89 12.08 7.25 13.79
N ILE A 90 10.88 6.88 13.32
CA ILE A 90 9.62 7.21 13.96
C ILE A 90 9.01 5.90 14.44
N ARG A 91 8.79 5.77 15.76
CA ARG A 91 8.16 4.59 16.34
C ARG A 91 6.73 4.92 16.72
N ASN A 92 5.76 4.25 16.10
CA ASN A 92 4.35 4.37 16.44
C ASN A 92 3.81 3.02 16.92
N LYS A 93 3.69 2.86 18.23
CA LYS A 93 3.25 1.62 18.92
C LYS A 93 4.00 0.38 18.41
N GLU A 94 3.40 -0.34 17.46
CA GLU A 94 3.88 -1.61 16.89
C GLU A 94 4.67 -1.43 15.59
N ILE A 95 4.56 -0.27 14.94
CA ILE A 95 5.15 -0.02 13.63
C ILE A 95 6.29 0.97 13.77
N THR A 96 7.47 0.58 13.29
CA THR A 96 8.62 1.49 13.17
C THR A 96 8.74 1.93 11.72
N PHE A 97 8.81 3.24 11.52
CA PHE A 97 9.07 3.84 10.23
C PHE A 97 10.48 4.43 10.24
N LYS A 98 11.15 4.36 9.09
CA LYS A 98 12.40 5.07 8.83
C LYS A 98 12.16 6.06 7.72
N MET A 99 12.62 7.28 7.88
CA MET A 99 12.65 8.31 6.84
C MET A 99 14.10 8.64 6.52
N GLU A 100 14.42 8.70 5.24
CA GLU A 100 15.74 9.08 4.73
C GLU A 100 15.54 10.26 3.77
N ILE A 101 16.23 11.37 4.03
CA ILE A 101 16.23 12.58 3.22
C ILE A 101 17.64 12.71 2.66
N GLU A 102 17.77 12.79 1.33
CA GLU A 102 19.05 12.72 0.64
C GLU A 102 19.09 13.71 -0.54
N LYS A 103 20.26 14.30 -0.79
CA LYS A 103 20.53 15.04 -2.03
C LYS A 103 20.89 14.07 -3.17
N GLU A 104 20.27 14.23 -4.32
CA GLU A 104 20.55 13.45 -5.54
C GLU A 104 21.57 14.16 -6.45
N ASN A 105 22.20 13.39 -7.34
CA ASN A 105 23.29 13.85 -8.21
C ASN A 105 22.92 15.00 -9.18
N ASN A 106 21.63 15.23 -9.40
CA ASN A 106 21.10 16.26 -10.33
C ASN A 106 20.60 17.52 -9.62
N GLY A 107 20.91 17.70 -8.33
CA GLY A 107 20.42 18.84 -7.55
C GLY A 107 18.94 18.74 -7.14
N LEU A 108 18.30 17.59 -7.39
CA LEU A 108 17.07 17.22 -6.71
C LEU A 108 17.39 16.69 -5.32
N PHE A 109 16.34 16.61 -4.52
CA PHE A 109 16.34 16.03 -3.20
C PHE A 109 15.26 14.97 -3.14
N LYS A 110 15.47 13.98 -2.28
CA LYS A 110 14.60 12.82 -2.18
C LYS A 110 14.30 12.55 -0.71
N THR A 111 13.01 12.44 -0.39
CA THR A 111 12.54 11.91 0.90
C THR A 111 11.95 10.53 0.67
N THR A 112 12.52 9.51 1.31
CA THR A 112 12.04 8.13 1.25
C THR A 112 11.51 7.71 2.62
N ARG A 113 10.28 7.21 2.67
CA ARG A 113 9.70 6.59 3.85
C ARG A 113 9.70 5.07 3.70
N PHE A 114 10.15 4.42 4.76
CA PHE A 114 10.24 2.98 4.86
C PHE A 114 9.43 2.47 6.04
N LEU A 115 8.75 1.36 5.80
CA LEU A 115 8.19 0.52 6.84
C LEU A 115 9.27 -0.48 7.28
N LEU A 116 9.58 -0.49 8.57
CA LEU A 116 10.47 -1.47 9.17
C LEU A 116 9.61 -2.57 9.80
N HIS A 117 9.66 -3.76 9.22
CA HIS A 117 9.09 -4.96 9.82
C HIS A 117 10.15 -5.59 10.73
N ASN A 118 9.77 -6.00 11.95
CA ASN A 118 10.69 -6.66 12.88
C ASN A 118 10.08 -7.98 13.37
N PRO A 119 10.66 -9.15 13.04
CA PRO A 119 11.81 -9.38 12.15
C PRO A 119 11.40 -9.30 10.67
N GLY A 120 12.17 -8.61 9.81
CA GLY A 120 11.89 -8.63 8.38
C GLY A 120 12.58 -7.56 7.52
N PRO A 121 12.32 -7.58 6.19
CA PRO A 121 12.90 -6.64 5.24
C PRO A 121 12.34 -5.21 5.38
N LYS A 122 13.16 -4.24 4.98
CA LYS A 122 12.83 -2.81 4.88
C LYS A 122 12.07 -2.57 3.58
N PHE A 123 10.84 -2.07 3.67
CA PHE A 123 10.01 -1.77 2.49
C PHE A 123 9.84 -0.28 2.32
N SER A 124 10.26 0.28 1.17
CA SER A 124 9.90 1.65 0.82
C SER A 124 8.44 1.71 0.44
N TYR A 125 7.67 2.58 1.09
CA TYR A 125 6.25 2.74 0.80
C TYR A 125 5.92 4.11 0.21
N SER A 126 6.79 5.11 0.36
CA SER A 126 6.66 6.34 -0.42
C SER A 126 7.97 7.06 -0.63
N ILE A 127 8.08 7.73 -1.78
CA ILE A 127 9.26 8.49 -2.21
C ILE A 127 8.78 9.81 -2.80
N TYR A 128 9.35 10.92 -2.34
CA TYR A 128 9.08 12.27 -2.83
C TYR A 128 10.37 12.83 -3.43
N TYR A 129 10.27 13.36 -4.64
CA TYR A 129 11.36 14.08 -5.30
C TYR A 129 11.00 15.56 -5.41
N TYR A 130 11.93 16.43 -5.05
CA TYR A 130 11.71 17.87 -5.04
C TYR A 130 13.00 18.64 -5.34
N ASP A 131 12.87 19.89 -5.80
CA ASP A 131 14.01 20.75 -6.08
C ASP A 131 14.45 21.59 -4.86
N SER A 132 15.48 22.43 -5.04
CA SER A 132 15.99 23.33 -4.00
C SER A 132 14.97 24.38 -3.50
N LYS A 133 13.86 24.60 -4.23
CA LYS A 133 12.75 25.47 -3.86
C LYS A 133 11.58 24.68 -3.28
N TYR A 134 11.79 23.41 -2.94
CA TYR A 134 10.78 22.47 -2.45
C TYR A 134 9.63 22.20 -3.43
N GLN A 135 9.81 22.45 -4.72
CA GLN A 135 8.83 22.08 -5.74
C GLN A 135 8.90 20.58 -6.00
N ILE A 136 7.83 19.89 -5.64
CA ILE A 136 7.71 18.44 -5.76
C ILE A 136 7.47 18.08 -7.24
N SER A 137 8.39 17.30 -7.81
CA SER A 137 8.33 16.87 -9.20
C SER A 137 7.75 15.46 -9.38
N LYS A 138 7.87 14.62 -8.34
CA LYS A 138 7.40 13.23 -8.40
C LYS A 138 7.08 12.68 -7.01
N ILE A 139 5.97 11.96 -6.91
CA ILE A 139 5.61 11.17 -5.74
C ILE A 139 5.40 9.72 -6.19
N ILE A 140 6.06 8.79 -5.53
CA ILE A 140 5.86 7.35 -5.70
C ILE A 140 5.26 6.84 -4.40
N GLU A 141 4.09 6.21 -4.47
CA GLU A 141 3.50 5.46 -3.35
C GLU A 141 3.42 3.99 -3.77
N ASN A 142 3.93 3.11 -2.92
CA ASN A 142 3.78 1.67 -3.07
C ASN A 142 2.67 1.20 -2.14
N ASP A 143 1.73 0.42 -2.65
CA ASP A 143 0.69 -0.19 -1.83
C ASP A 143 1.35 -1.10 -0.78
N LEU A 144 1.14 -0.75 0.49
CA LEU A 144 1.49 -1.63 1.60
C LEU A 144 0.47 -2.77 1.61
N ILE A 145 0.81 -3.90 0.97
CA ILE A 145 0.07 -5.14 1.15
C ILE A 145 0.41 -5.66 2.55
N ILE A 146 -0.37 -5.22 3.54
CA ILE A 146 -0.35 -5.84 4.87
C ILE A 146 -1.17 -7.13 4.71
N CYS A 147 -0.51 -8.25 4.48
CA CYS A 147 -1.15 -9.56 4.58
C CYS A 147 -1.65 -9.71 6.03
N LYS A 148 -2.97 -9.77 6.20
CA LYS A 148 -3.61 -10.16 7.46
C LYS A 148 -3.71 -11.67 7.56
#